data_AF-A0AAD9JUW4-F1
#
_entry.id   AF-A0AAD9JUW4-F1
#
_cell.length_a   1.000
_cell.length_b   1.000
_cell.length_c   1.000
_cell.angle_alpha   90.00
_cell.angle_beta   90.00
_cell.angle_gamma   90.00
#
_symmetry.space_group_name_H-M   'P 1'
#
loop_
_entity.id
_entity.type
_entity.pdbx_description
1 polymer ?
#
loop_
_entity_poly.entity_id
_entity_poly.type
_entity_poly.pdbx_seq_one_letter_code
_entity_poly.pdbx_strand_id
1 'polypeptide(L)'
;MTRASTSFFLVLYALASVSIVLAGGPSAAYCVDLTTGMKSVLPGNTADVRWTKKPTSNAGRCRLQGVLKIKPPSWAKSVSFHMAFEKSNKWSFNIGDSPTNDAWGGDMLSTLYDAEIHSINKYLRVYRSDVGGSGLLTKSYAVKTAMLIRLSKNQLYVTNYEGYSYYKVHNGLFAFDTMYMGLNRVIRRLSGSPVANRKGRGLCSVCIYFLKDTVRSLHDVLLTTGGGGM
;
A
#
# COMPACT_ATOMS: atom_id res chain seq x y z
N MET A 1 26.89 8.50 33.47
CA MET A 1 27.12 7.32 32.61
C MET A 1 26.03 7.28 31.55
N THR A 2 26.35 7.73 30.34
CA THR A 2 25.45 7.84 29.19
C THR A 2 25.87 6.83 28.13
N ARG A 3 25.04 5.80 27.92
CA ARG A 3 25.08 4.83 26.81
C ARG A 3 23.62 4.37 26.60
N ALA A 4 23.08 4.21 25.40
CA ALA A 4 23.58 4.36 24.05
C ALA A 4 22.37 4.66 23.13
N SER A 5 22.49 5.70 22.30
CA SER A 5 21.60 5.99 21.17
C SER A 5 22.36 5.59 19.90
N THR A 6 22.24 4.33 19.48
CA THR A 6 23.01 3.85 18.30
C THR A 6 22.35 2.72 17.51
N SER A 7 21.02 2.58 17.57
CA SER A 7 20.34 1.52 16.79
C SER A 7 19.17 1.98 15.91
N PHE A 8 18.91 3.29 15.76
CA PHE A 8 17.77 3.78 14.98
C PHE A 8 18.08 4.11 13.51
N PHE A 9 19.36 4.19 13.12
CA PHE A 9 19.76 4.56 11.76
C PHE A 9 19.83 3.40 10.76
N LEU A 10 19.84 2.14 11.20
CA LEU A 10 20.04 1.01 10.28
C LEU A 10 18.77 0.56 9.52
N VAL A 11 17.56 0.87 10.01
CA VAL A 11 16.33 0.40 9.34
C VAL A 11 15.90 1.30 8.18
N LEU A 12 16.33 2.57 8.17
CA LEU A 12 16.11 3.46 7.02
C LEU A 12 17.00 3.11 5.81
N TYR A 13 18.15 2.45 6.03
CA TYR A 13 19.04 2.05 4.93
C TYR A 13 18.54 0.84 4.14
N ALA A 14 17.73 -0.05 4.74
CA ALA A 14 17.16 -1.18 4.02
C ALA A 14 16.00 -0.80 3.07
N LEU A 15 15.48 0.43 3.17
CA LEU A 15 14.55 1.01 2.18
C LEU A 15 15.25 1.92 1.17
N ALA A 16 16.56 2.14 1.30
CA ALA A 16 17.35 3.02 0.44
C ALA A 16 18.07 2.30 -0.72
N SER A 17 17.90 0.99 -0.89
CA SER A 17 18.62 0.22 -1.92
C SER A 17 17.70 -0.63 -2.81
N VAL A 18 16.58 -0.06 -3.22
CA VAL A 18 16.11 -0.23 -4.60
C VAL A 18 15.72 1.17 -5.08
N SER A 19 16.74 2.01 -5.23
CA SER A 19 16.67 3.13 -6.16
C SER A 19 16.49 2.53 -7.54
N ILE A 20 15.25 2.19 -7.90
CA ILE A 20 14.87 2.18 -9.30
C ILE A 20 14.81 3.65 -9.69
N VAL A 21 16.01 4.18 -9.97
CA VAL A 21 16.22 5.28 -10.90
C VAL A 21 15.77 4.73 -12.24
N LEU A 22 14.46 4.72 -12.47
CA LEU A 22 13.94 4.72 -13.83
C LEU A 22 13.63 6.16 -14.16
N ALA A 23 14.43 6.65 -15.11
CA ALA A 23 14.26 7.85 -15.89
C ALA A 23 12.91 8.59 -15.71
N GLY A 24 12.98 9.82 -15.20
CA GLY A 24 12.09 10.89 -15.67
C GLY A 24 11.07 11.45 -14.68
N GLY A 25 11.54 12.24 -13.71
CA GLY A 25 10.76 13.34 -13.14
C GLY A 25 10.36 13.21 -11.66
N PRO A 26 9.78 14.29 -11.08
CA PRO A 26 9.58 14.41 -9.64
C PRO A 26 8.70 13.30 -9.10
N SER A 27 9.30 12.40 -8.33
CA SER A 27 8.57 11.42 -7.52
C SER A 27 8.01 12.14 -6.30
N ALA A 28 6.74 12.51 -6.37
CA ALA A 28 5.99 12.92 -5.20
C ALA A 28 5.87 11.72 -4.26
N ALA A 29 6.43 11.82 -3.04
CA ALA A 29 6.25 10.79 -2.03
C ALA A 29 5.61 11.30 -0.75
N TYR A 30 4.76 10.45 -0.17
CA TYR A 30 4.14 10.64 1.13
C TYR A 30 4.43 9.40 1.98
N CYS A 31 5.19 9.58 3.05
CA CYS A 31 5.57 8.50 3.95
C CYS A 31 4.87 8.65 5.30
N VAL A 32 4.44 7.53 5.86
CA VAL A 32 3.89 7.42 7.21
C VAL A 32 4.71 6.42 7.98
N ASP A 33 5.18 6.84 9.16
CA ASP A 33 5.75 5.97 10.17
C ASP A 33 4.66 5.62 11.20
N LEU A 34 4.28 4.35 11.27
CA LEU A 34 3.27 3.81 12.20
C LEU A 34 3.89 3.31 13.52
N THR A 35 5.18 3.57 13.75
CA THR A 35 5.81 3.46 15.06
C THR A 35 5.69 4.75 15.86
N THR A 36 5.74 5.89 15.19
CA THR A 36 5.72 7.24 15.80
C THR A 36 4.47 8.04 15.46
N GLY A 37 3.80 7.70 14.35
CA GLY A 37 2.67 8.46 13.79
C GLY A 37 3.13 9.64 12.93
N MET A 38 4.45 9.83 12.77
CA MET A 38 5.00 10.90 11.97
C MET A 38 4.73 10.68 10.48
N LYS A 39 4.55 11.80 9.77
CA LYS A 39 4.50 11.81 8.31
C LYS A 39 5.66 12.60 7.75
N SER A 40 6.16 12.18 6.60
CA SER A 40 7.12 12.93 5.79
C SER A 40 6.58 13.08 4.38
N VAL A 41 6.75 14.26 3.80
CA VAL A 41 6.28 14.60 2.46
C VAL A 41 7.48 15.12 1.68
N LEU A 42 7.79 14.49 0.53
CA LEU A 42 8.88 14.97 -0.30
C LEU A 42 8.55 16.32 -0.96
N PRO A 43 9.55 17.20 -1.15
CA PRO A 43 9.37 18.45 -1.88
C PRO A 43 8.75 18.24 -3.25
N GLY A 44 7.83 19.13 -3.66
CA GLY A 44 7.15 19.06 -4.95
C GLY A 44 5.98 18.07 -5.02
N ASN A 45 5.61 17.43 -3.90
CA ASN A 45 4.42 16.59 -3.84
C ASN A 45 3.13 17.42 -4.00
N THR A 46 2.39 17.17 -5.08
CA THR A 46 1.12 17.82 -5.42
C THR A 46 -0.11 16.92 -5.15
N ALA A 47 0.09 15.73 -4.60
CA ALA A 47 -0.98 14.82 -4.25
C ALA A 47 -1.74 15.30 -3.01
N ASP A 48 -3.07 15.18 -3.00
CA ASP A 48 -3.86 15.38 -1.78
C ASP A 48 -3.87 14.07 -0.98
N VAL A 49 -2.98 13.98 0.01
CA VAL A 49 -2.92 12.87 0.96
C VAL A 49 -3.24 13.38 2.36
N ARG A 50 -4.34 12.89 2.92
CA ARG A 50 -4.85 13.35 4.21
C ARG A 50 -5.39 12.22 5.06
N TRP A 51 -5.27 12.37 6.36
CA TRP A 51 -5.89 11.47 7.33
C TRP A 51 -7.39 11.71 7.38
N THR A 52 -8.19 10.68 7.11
CA THR A 52 -9.62 10.67 7.45
C THR A 52 -9.85 10.14 8.86
N LYS A 53 -8.93 9.29 9.33
CA LYS A 53 -8.80 8.93 10.75
C LYS A 53 -7.32 8.86 11.10
N LYS A 54 -6.86 9.82 11.90
CA LYS A 54 -5.46 9.89 12.37
C LYS A 54 -5.17 8.75 13.35
N PRO A 55 -3.93 8.26 13.40
CA PRO A 55 -3.50 7.42 14.50
C PRO A 55 -3.56 8.18 15.81
N THR A 56 -4.35 7.67 16.75
CA THR A 56 -4.30 8.11 18.14
C THR A 56 -3.13 7.39 18.80
N SER A 57 -2.21 8.15 19.41
CA SER A 57 -1.11 7.53 20.17
C SER A 57 -1.71 6.62 21.23
N ASN A 58 -1.24 5.38 21.25
CA ASN A 58 -1.00 4.55 22.44
C ASN A 58 -0.85 3.08 22.05
N ALA A 59 0.21 2.50 22.60
CA ALA A 59 0.65 1.10 22.58
C ALA A 59 1.50 0.64 21.38
N GLY A 60 2.78 0.33 21.66
CA GLY A 60 3.64 -0.65 20.98
C GLY A 60 4.11 -0.36 19.54
N ARG A 61 5.28 -0.92 19.20
CA ARG A 61 5.89 -0.84 17.87
C ARG A 61 4.92 -1.35 16.79
N CYS A 62 4.73 -0.56 15.73
CA CYS A 62 3.93 -0.90 14.54
C CYS A 62 2.45 -1.26 14.84
N ARG A 63 1.82 -0.60 15.83
CA ARG A 63 0.41 -0.83 16.18
C ARG A 63 -0.48 0.38 15.91
N LEU A 64 0.10 1.51 15.49
CA LEU A 64 -0.68 2.69 15.13
C LEU A 64 -1.59 2.37 13.96
N GLN A 65 -2.82 2.87 14.04
CA GLN A 65 -3.87 2.60 13.07
C GLN A 65 -4.39 3.89 12.50
N GLY A 66 -4.62 3.94 11.19
CA GLY A 66 -5.20 5.12 10.58
C GLY A 66 -5.82 4.82 9.24
N VAL A 67 -6.51 5.82 8.71
CA VAL A 67 -7.05 5.77 7.35
C VAL A 67 -6.59 7.01 6.60
N LEU A 68 -5.90 6.79 5.49
CA LEU A 68 -5.55 7.83 4.55
C LEU A 68 -6.60 7.89 3.44
N LYS A 69 -6.98 9.11 3.05
CA LYS A 69 -7.54 9.39 1.74
C LYS A 69 -6.42 9.91 0.86
N ILE A 70 -6.31 9.36 -0.35
CA ILE A 70 -5.24 9.63 -1.30
C ILE A 70 -5.90 10.03 -2.62
N LYS A 71 -5.59 11.22 -3.12
CA LYS A 71 -5.91 11.64 -4.48
C LYS A 71 -4.59 11.83 -5.24
N PRO A 72 -4.26 10.92 -6.18
CA PRO A 72 -3.08 11.07 -7.02
C PRO A 72 -3.10 12.43 -7.75
N PRO A 73 -1.91 13.00 -8.04
CA PRO A 73 -1.84 14.16 -8.90
C PRO A 73 -2.21 13.77 -10.34
N SER A 74 -2.75 14.71 -11.11
CA SER A 74 -3.29 14.45 -12.46
C SER A 74 -2.27 13.86 -13.45
N TRP A 75 -0.98 14.10 -13.23
CA TRP A 75 0.10 13.56 -14.06
C TRP A 75 0.46 12.10 -13.73
N ALA A 76 0.00 11.56 -12.59
CA ALA A 76 0.36 10.22 -12.17
C ALA A 76 -0.37 9.17 -13.02
N LYS A 77 0.39 8.22 -13.58
CA LYS A 77 -0.15 7.06 -14.29
C LYS A 77 -0.14 5.79 -13.44
N SER A 78 0.63 5.77 -12.36
CA SER A 78 0.61 4.71 -11.37
C SER A 78 1.02 5.21 -10.00
N VAL A 79 0.74 4.40 -8.99
CA VAL A 79 1.17 4.60 -7.60
C VAL A 79 1.88 3.35 -7.09
N SER A 80 2.95 3.54 -6.32
CA SER A 80 3.67 2.47 -5.62
C SER A 80 3.57 2.65 -4.11
N PHE A 81 3.20 1.58 -3.42
CA PHE A 81 3.17 1.49 -1.97
C PHE A 81 4.33 0.62 -1.52
N HIS A 82 5.32 1.23 -0.88
CA HIS A 82 6.46 0.55 -0.28
C HIS A 82 6.16 0.39 1.20
N MET A 83 5.96 -0.85 1.64
CA MET A 83 5.51 -1.17 2.97
C MET A 83 6.57 -1.99 3.71
N ALA A 84 6.83 -1.61 4.96
CA ALA A 84 7.70 -2.37 5.86
C ALA A 84 6.89 -2.94 7.02
N PHE A 85 7.17 -4.18 7.39
CA PHE A 85 6.43 -4.92 8.38
C PHE A 85 7.33 -5.53 9.47
N GLU A 86 6.84 -5.51 10.70
CA GLU A 86 7.33 -6.37 11.78
C GLU A 86 6.63 -7.73 11.72
N LYS A 87 5.30 -7.74 11.55
CA LYS A 87 4.45 -8.93 11.40
C LYS A 87 3.23 -8.55 10.58
N SER A 88 3.13 -8.95 9.33
CA SER A 88 2.02 -8.47 8.50
C SER A 88 0.70 -9.21 8.75
N ASN A 89 -0.27 -8.56 9.42
CA ASN A 89 -1.66 -9.05 9.47
C ASN A 89 -2.67 -7.90 9.71
N LYS A 90 -3.82 -8.00 9.02
CA LYS A 90 -5.01 -7.14 9.11
C LYS A 90 -4.76 -5.66 8.75
N TRP A 91 -4.17 -5.43 7.59
CA TRP A 91 -4.22 -4.14 6.90
C TRP A 91 -5.05 -4.29 5.62
N SER A 92 -5.65 -3.20 5.15
CA SER A 92 -6.40 -3.17 3.89
C SER A 92 -6.14 -1.88 3.13
N PHE A 93 -6.38 -1.92 1.83
CA PHE A 93 -6.18 -0.82 0.92
C PHE A 93 -7.24 -0.92 -0.17
N ASN A 94 -8.05 0.13 -0.27
CA ASN A 94 -9.09 0.25 -1.27
C ASN A 94 -8.57 1.10 -2.42
N ILE A 95 -8.89 0.67 -3.62
CA ILE A 95 -8.51 1.32 -4.86
C ILE A 95 -9.79 1.74 -5.56
N GLY A 96 -10.29 2.88 -5.13
CA GLY A 96 -11.54 3.46 -5.58
C GLY A 96 -12.05 4.57 -4.67
N ASP A 97 -13.16 5.16 -5.08
CA ASP A 97 -13.82 6.28 -4.41
C ASP A 97 -14.62 5.88 -3.16
N SER A 98 -14.60 4.61 -2.76
CA SER A 98 -15.38 4.11 -1.63
C SER A 98 -14.71 4.28 -0.27
N PRO A 99 -15.34 5.01 0.67
CA PRO A 99 -14.90 5.07 2.05
C PRO A 99 -15.40 3.88 2.91
N THR A 100 -16.13 2.91 2.33
CA THR A 100 -16.98 1.95 3.07
C THR A 100 -16.64 0.45 2.92
N ASN A 101 -15.65 0.08 2.10
CA ASN A 101 -15.16 -1.31 1.93
C ASN A 101 -14.86 -2.03 3.25
N ASP A 102 -15.07 -3.35 3.36
CA ASP A 102 -15.09 -4.12 4.62
C ASP A 102 -14.08 -5.30 4.72
N ALA A 103 -13.22 -5.46 3.73
CA ALA A 103 -12.28 -6.57 3.64
C ALA A 103 -12.83 -7.94 3.29
N TRP A 104 -13.88 -7.99 2.48
CA TRP A 104 -14.44 -9.22 1.90
C TRP A 104 -14.67 -9.18 0.38
N GLY A 105 -14.16 -8.16 -0.30
CA GLY A 105 -14.38 -7.95 -1.73
C GLY A 105 -15.67 -7.18 -2.01
N GLY A 106 -15.54 -6.11 -2.79
CA GLY A 106 -16.60 -5.16 -3.07
C GLY A 106 -16.82 -4.15 -1.95
N ASP A 107 -17.64 -3.15 -2.24
CA ASP A 107 -17.89 -2.02 -1.33
C ASP A 107 -19.35 -1.91 -0.89
N MET A 108 -20.05 -3.05 -0.94
CA MET A 108 -21.49 -3.17 -0.69
C MET A 108 -22.30 -2.36 -1.72
N LEU A 109 -21.82 -2.30 -2.97
CA LEU A 109 -22.42 -1.59 -4.11
C LEU A 109 -22.51 -0.08 -3.91
N SER A 110 -21.72 0.51 -3.00
CA SER A 110 -21.69 1.97 -2.87
C SER A 110 -20.97 2.64 -4.03
N THR A 111 -20.00 1.97 -4.67
CA THR A 111 -19.31 2.42 -5.87
C THR A 111 -18.86 1.25 -6.74
N LEU A 112 -19.07 1.37 -8.06
CA LEU A 112 -18.91 0.26 -9.01
C LEU A 112 -17.46 -0.13 -9.31
N TYR A 113 -16.51 0.78 -9.06
CA TYR A 113 -15.11 0.65 -9.46
C TYR A 113 -14.14 0.59 -8.26
N ASP A 114 -14.61 0.17 -7.08
CA ASP A 114 -13.76 0.00 -5.90
C ASP A 114 -13.20 -1.42 -5.79
N ALA A 115 -11.89 -1.53 -5.92
CA ALA A 115 -11.20 -2.79 -5.71
C ALA A 115 -10.51 -2.80 -4.35
N GLU A 116 -10.09 -3.99 -3.91
CA GLU A 116 -9.55 -4.15 -2.58
C GLU A 116 -8.27 -4.99 -2.56
N ILE A 117 -7.31 -4.56 -1.76
CA ILE A 117 -6.12 -5.33 -1.41
C ILE A 117 -6.06 -5.43 0.11
N HIS A 118 -5.92 -6.64 0.63
CA HIS A 118 -5.73 -6.82 2.07
C HIS A 118 -4.79 -7.95 2.42
N SER A 119 -4.29 -7.90 3.65
CA SER A 119 -3.63 -9.03 4.29
C SER A 119 -4.42 -9.48 5.51
N ILE A 120 -4.97 -10.69 5.48
CA ILE A 120 -5.75 -11.27 6.58
C ILE A 120 -5.36 -12.73 6.74
N ASN A 121 -5.11 -13.17 7.99
CA ASN A 121 -4.81 -14.56 8.32
C ASN A 121 -3.65 -15.14 7.49
N LYS A 122 -2.62 -14.32 7.26
CA LYS A 122 -1.42 -14.65 6.45
C LYS A 122 -1.67 -14.78 4.95
N TYR A 123 -2.86 -14.44 4.46
CA TYR A 123 -3.16 -14.36 3.04
C TYR A 123 -3.09 -12.91 2.58
N LEU A 124 -2.29 -12.66 1.55
CA LEU A 124 -2.48 -11.50 0.69
C LEU A 124 -3.61 -11.83 -0.28
N ARG A 125 -4.61 -10.95 -0.34
CA ARG A 125 -5.66 -11.02 -1.36
C ARG A 125 -5.76 -9.71 -2.10
N VAL A 126 -6.04 -9.83 -3.40
CA VAL A 126 -6.39 -8.71 -4.26
C VAL A 126 -7.69 -9.07 -4.95
N TYR A 127 -8.69 -8.23 -4.79
CA TYR A 127 -9.98 -8.31 -5.46
C TYR A 127 -10.00 -7.29 -6.59
N ARG A 128 -10.79 -7.59 -7.62
CA ARG A 128 -11.12 -6.63 -8.66
C ARG A 128 -12.24 -5.72 -8.14
N SER A 129 -12.55 -4.67 -8.89
CA SER A 129 -13.77 -3.90 -8.66
C SER A 129 -15.02 -4.76 -8.85
N ASP A 130 -16.17 -4.28 -8.37
CA ASP A 130 -17.47 -4.94 -8.55
C ASP A 130 -17.80 -5.17 -10.03
N VAL A 131 -17.39 -4.26 -10.93
CA VAL A 131 -17.51 -4.44 -12.39
C VAL A 131 -16.53 -5.48 -12.95
N GLY A 132 -15.37 -5.63 -12.32
CA GLY A 132 -14.34 -6.58 -12.73
C GLY A 132 -14.60 -8.02 -12.28
N GLY A 133 -15.46 -8.24 -11.28
CA GLY A 133 -15.83 -9.56 -10.74
C GLY A 133 -14.93 -10.08 -9.61
N SER A 134 -14.74 -11.41 -9.54
CA SER A 134 -14.09 -12.13 -8.41
C SER A 134 -12.61 -11.79 -8.12
N GLY A 135 -12.00 -12.47 -7.13
CA GLY A 135 -10.60 -12.28 -6.70
C GLY A 135 -9.55 -12.41 -7.81
N LEU A 136 -8.60 -11.48 -7.83
CA LEU A 136 -7.46 -11.42 -8.77
C LEU A 136 -6.24 -12.22 -8.25
N LEU A 137 -5.98 -12.14 -6.95
CA LEU A 137 -4.85 -12.80 -6.29
C LEU A 137 -5.28 -13.33 -4.93
N THR A 138 -4.86 -14.55 -4.60
CA THR A 138 -4.86 -15.08 -3.24
C THR A 138 -3.56 -15.85 -3.02
N LYS A 139 -2.71 -15.38 -2.12
CA LYS A 139 -1.43 -16.02 -1.83
C LYS A 139 -1.16 -16.05 -0.33
N SER A 140 -0.95 -17.26 0.20
CA SER A 140 -0.50 -17.46 1.57
C SER A 140 0.96 -17.08 1.71
N TYR A 141 1.32 -16.49 2.86
CA TYR A 141 2.70 -16.14 3.24
C TYR A 141 3.44 -15.21 2.26
N ALA A 142 2.70 -14.50 1.38
CA ALA A 142 3.28 -13.54 0.46
C ALA A 142 3.88 -12.34 1.19
N VAL A 143 3.25 -11.89 2.28
CA VAL A 143 3.73 -10.72 3.02
C VAL A 143 4.82 -11.12 4.01
N LYS A 144 5.99 -10.51 3.84
CA LYS A 144 7.21 -10.76 4.61
C LYS A 144 7.62 -9.51 5.39
N THR A 145 8.91 -9.19 5.43
CA THR A 145 9.48 -8.00 6.07
C THR A 145 9.20 -6.73 5.26
N ALA A 146 9.18 -6.84 3.93
CA ALA A 146 8.87 -5.76 3.02
C ALA A 146 7.90 -6.21 1.92
N MET A 147 7.16 -5.27 1.36
CA MET A 147 6.35 -5.49 0.18
C MET A 147 6.24 -4.21 -0.63
N LEU A 148 6.30 -4.36 -1.95
CA LEU A 148 5.91 -3.34 -2.90
C LEU A 148 4.62 -3.77 -3.57
N ILE A 149 3.65 -2.86 -3.59
CA ILE A 149 2.44 -2.98 -4.41
C ILE A 149 2.41 -1.77 -5.32
N ARG A 150 2.48 -2.01 -6.63
CA ARG A 150 2.36 -0.97 -7.65
C ARG A 150 1.13 -1.22 -8.49
N LEU A 151 0.39 -0.16 -8.76
CA LEU A 151 -0.87 -0.24 -9.49
C LEU A 151 -1.10 0.96 -10.40
N SER A 152 -1.80 0.70 -11.50
CA SER A 152 -2.39 1.66 -12.42
C SER A 152 -3.79 1.19 -12.77
N LYS A 153 -4.58 1.99 -13.51
CA LYS A 153 -5.96 1.67 -13.92
C LYS A 153 -6.19 0.21 -14.35
N ASN A 154 -5.23 -0.40 -15.05
CA ASN A 154 -5.35 -1.74 -15.65
C ASN A 154 -4.22 -2.72 -15.25
N GLN A 155 -3.35 -2.36 -14.31
CA GLN A 155 -2.18 -3.18 -14.00
C GLN A 155 -1.94 -3.27 -12.50
N LEU A 156 -1.54 -4.46 -12.07
CA LEU A 156 -1.09 -4.77 -10.72
C LEU A 156 0.29 -5.42 -10.76
N TYR A 157 1.18 -4.96 -9.91
CA TYR A 157 2.43 -5.61 -9.58
C TYR A 157 2.60 -5.71 -8.08
N VAL A 158 3.00 -6.89 -7.60
CA VAL A 158 3.30 -7.15 -6.20
C VAL A 158 4.65 -7.86 -6.12
N THR A 159 5.50 -7.46 -5.18
CA THR A 159 6.69 -8.23 -4.80
C THR A 159 6.97 -8.12 -3.31
N ASN A 160 7.52 -9.17 -2.72
CA ASN A 160 8.00 -9.16 -1.34
C ASN A 160 9.53 -9.08 -1.22
N TYR A 161 10.24 -8.95 -2.34
CA TYR A 161 11.72 -8.96 -2.42
C TYR A 161 12.40 -10.24 -1.92
N GLU A 162 11.61 -11.26 -1.54
CA GLU A 162 12.06 -12.53 -0.97
C GLU A 162 11.51 -13.68 -1.84
N GLY A 163 11.72 -13.59 -3.16
CA GLY A 163 11.39 -14.66 -4.12
C GLY A 163 9.91 -14.76 -4.52
N TYR A 164 9.05 -13.82 -4.12
CA TYR A 164 7.68 -13.73 -4.64
C TYR A 164 7.46 -12.43 -5.42
N SER A 165 7.07 -12.58 -6.68
CA SER A 165 6.54 -11.52 -7.52
C SER A 165 5.26 -11.98 -8.22
N TYR A 166 4.36 -11.03 -8.49
CA TYR A 166 3.13 -11.25 -9.22
C TYR A 166 2.82 -10.03 -10.08
N TYR A 167 2.55 -10.27 -11.36
CA TYR A 167 2.17 -9.23 -12.31
C TYR A 167 0.88 -9.63 -13.03
N LYS A 168 -0.04 -8.68 -13.19
CA LYS A 168 -1.27 -8.90 -13.93
C LYS A 168 -1.73 -7.64 -14.64
N VAL A 169 -2.18 -7.81 -15.88
CA VAL A 169 -2.92 -6.82 -16.66
C VAL A 169 -4.37 -7.29 -16.76
N HIS A 170 -5.31 -6.39 -16.50
CA HIS A 170 -6.73 -6.66 -16.65
C HIS A 170 -7.50 -5.34 -16.83
N ASN A 171 -8.57 -5.35 -17.62
CA ASN A 171 -9.40 -4.16 -17.82
C ASN A 171 -10.35 -3.97 -16.62
N GLY A 172 -10.61 -2.71 -16.23
CA GLY A 172 -11.58 -2.42 -15.18
C GLY A 172 -11.14 -2.85 -13.77
N LEU A 173 -9.83 -2.90 -13.51
CA LEU A 173 -9.35 -3.29 -12.19
C LEU A 173 -9.71 -2.27 -11.11
N PHE A 174 -9.51 -0.98 -11.37
CA PHE A 174 -9.40 0.04 -10.33
C PHE A 174 -9.94 1.42 -10.77
N ALA A 175 -10.66 2.14 -9.91
CA ALA A 175 -10.83 3.59 -10.06
C ALA A 175 -9.60 4.30 -9.50
N PHE A 176 -8.81 4.96 -10.36
CA PHE A 176 -7.52 5.56 -9.99
C PHE A 176 -7.64 7.01 -9.47
N ASP A 177 -8.86 7.53 -9.31
CA ASP A 177 -9.10 8.96 -9.04
C ASP A 177 -9.02 9.33 -7.56
N THR A 178 -9.42 8.42 -6.67
CA THR A 178 -9.35 8.55 -5.22
C THR A 178 -9.15 7.16 -4.65
N MET A 179 -8.39 7.05 -3.56
CA MET A 179 -8.11 5.79 -2.88
C MET A 179 -8.19 5.99 -1.38
N TYR A 180 -8.54 4.91 -0.66
CA TYR A 180 -8.55 4.89 0.80
C TYR A 180 -7.66 3.77 1.31
N MET A 181 -6.73 4.07 2.21
CA MET A 181 -5.79 3.09 2.74
C MET A 181 -5.96 2.90 4.24
N GLY A 182 -6.33 1.69 4.65
CA GLY A 182 -6.44 1.23 6.03
C GLY A 182 -5.09 0.74 6.57
N LEU A 183 -4.44 1.56 7.38
CA LEU A 183 -3.14 1.25 7.97
C LEU A 183 -3.34 0.52 9.29
N ASN A 184 -2.89 -0.74 9.40
CA ASN A 184 -3.13 -1.63 10.54
C ASN A 184 -4.61 -1.74 10.95
N ARG A 185 -5.53 -1.59 9.99
CA ARG A 185 -6.96 -1.74 10.23
C ARG A 185 -7.68 -2.02 8.93
N VAL A 186 -8.86 -2.61 9.08
CA VAL A 186 -9.86 -2.71 8.02
C VAL A 186 -10.73 -1.44 8.03
N ILE A 187 -11.09 -0.94 6.85
CA ILE A 187 -12.12 0.10 6.63
C ILE A 187 -13.50 -0.61 6.76
N ARG A 188 -14.58 0.01 7.25
CA ARG A 188 -15.97 -0.56 7.21
C ARG A 188 -16.99 0.50 7.64
N ARG A 189 -18.18 0.53 7.02
CA ARG A 189 -19.46 0.94 7.69
C ARG A 189 -20.72 0.56 6.92
N LEU A 190 -21.67 -0.15 7.56
CA LEU A 190 -23.10 -0.05 7.30
C LEU A 190 -23.85 -0.12 8.66
N SER A 191 -24.79 0.80 8.86
CA SER A 191 -25.77 0.92 9.96
C SER A 191 -25.25 0.87 11.41
N GLY A 192 -25.15 2.04 12.05
CA GLY A 192 -25.66 2.22 13.42
C GLY A 192 -25.14 1.31 14.54
N SER A 193 -23.91 0.81 14.50
CA SER A 193 -23.18 0.43 15.71
C SER A 193 -21.68 0.25 15.42
N PRO A 194 -20.77 0.80 16.23
CA PRO A 194 -19.35 0.53 16.09
C PRO A 194 -19.07 -0.92 16.50
N VAL A 195 -19.14 -1.86 15.56
CA VAL A 195 -18.42 -3.12 15.75
C VAL A 195 -16.94 -2.79 15.57
N ALA A 196 -16.35 -2.33 16.67
CA ALA A 196 -14.92 -2.23 16.82
C ALA A 196 -14.27 -3.59 16.45
N ASN A 197 -13.00 -3.54 16.05
CA ASN A 197 -12.01 -4.60 16.31
C ASN A 197 -11.54 -5.55 15.19
N ARG A 198 -11.49 -5.14 13.92
CA ARG A 198 -10.41 -5.67 13.04
C ARG A 198 -9.19 -4.76 13.08
N LYS A 199 -8.55 -4.79 14.25
CA LYS A 199 -7.26 -4.15 14.52
C LYS A 199 -6.15 -5.05 13.97
N GLY A 200 -5.38 -4.51 13.05
CA GLY A 200 -4.11 -5.07 12.64
C GLY A 200 -2.96 -4.58 13.47
N ARG A 201 -1.83 -5.22 13.24
CA ARG A 201 -0.55 -4.83 13.79
C ARG A 201 0.52 -5.27 12.81
N GLY A 202 1.65 -4.59 12.91
CA GLY A 202 2.90 -4.96 12.29
C GLY A 202 3.13 -4.38 10.91
N LEU A 203 2.26 -3.54 10.34
CA LEU A 203 2.71 -2.54 9.35
C LEU A 203 3.40 -1.42 10.12
N CYS A 204 4.68 -1.19 9.81
CA CYS A 204 5.54 -0.25 10.51
C CYS A 204 5.67 1.08 9.76
N SER A 205 5.73 1.02 8.44
CA SER A 205 5.77 2.22 7.62
C SER A 205 5.19 1.94 6.24
N VAL A 206 4.72 2.99 5.61
CA VAL A 206 4.35 2.99 4.20
C VAL A 206 4.86 4.27 3.55
N CYS A 207 5.51 4.14 2.40
CA CYS A 207 5.80 5.25 1.50
C CYS A 207 5.00 5.09 0.21
N ILE A 208 4.31 6.15 -0.16
CA ILE A 208 3.44 6.22 -1.33
C ILE A 208 4.16 7.06 -2.38
N TYR A 209 4.44 6.49 -3.54
CA TYR A 209 5.11 7.17 -4.65
C TYR A 209 4.16 7.31 -5.83
N PHE A 210 4.03 8.51 -6.38
CA PHE A 210 3.28 8.76 -7.60
C PHE A 210 4.23 8.81 -8.79
N LEU A 211 3.90 8.11 -9.87
CA LEU A 211 4.82 7.86 -10.98
C LEU A 211 4.17 8.23 -12.32
N LYS A 212 4.97 8.83 -13.22
CA LYS A 212 4.56 9.16 -14.59
C LYS A 212 4.44 7.94 -15.51
N ASP A 213 5.04 6.82 -15.10
CA ASP A 213 5.06 5.59 -15.88
C ASP A 213 3.97 4.62 -15.46
N THR A 214 3.65 3.68 -16.37
CA THR A 214 2.80 2.53 -16.07
C THR A 214 3.59 1.44 -15.32
N VAL A 215 2.89 0.45 -14.78
CA VAL A 215 3.49 -0.64 -14.00
C VAL A 215 4.44 -1.50 -14.84
N ARG A 216 4.11 -1.69 -16.12
CA ARG A 216 4.90 -2.50 -17.07
C ARG A 216 6.35 -2.04 -17.20
N SER A 217 6.58 -0.71 -17.21
CA SER A 217 7.94 -0.13 -17.29
C SER A 217 8.89 -0.66 -16.21
N LEU A 218 8.37 -0.91 -15.00
CA LEU A 218 9.19 -1.38 -13.87
C LEU A 218 9.34 -2.90 -13.82
N HIS A 219 8.34 -3.65 -14.29
CA HIS A 219 8.45 -5.10 -14.46
C HIS A 219 9.50 -5.44 -15.52
N ASP A 220 9.47 -4.76 -16.66
CA ASP A 220 10.41 -5.00 -17.76
C ASP A 220 11.85 -4.67 -17.34
N VAL A 221 12.05 -3.71 -16.44
CA VAL A 221 13.36 -3.35 -15.87
C VAL A 221 13.86 -4.37 -14.85
N LEU A 222 12.97 -4.88 -14.00
CA LEU A 222 13.35 -5.93 -13.04
C LEU A 222 13.73 -7.25 -13.74
N LEU A 223 13.07 -7.56 -14.87
CA LEU A 223 13.42 -8.72 -15.69
C LEU A 223 14.75 -8.55 -16.44
N THR A 224 15.06 -7.35 -16.95
CA THR A 224 16.33 -7.12 -17.65
C THR A 224 17.53 -7.07 -16.72
N THR A 225 17.36 -6.63 -15.46
CA THR A 225 18.44 -6.67 -14.46
C THR A 225 18.63 -8.03 -13.78
N GLY A 226 17.62 -8.92 -13.85
CA GLY A 226 17.66 -10.25 -13.22
C GLY A 226 18.16 -11.39 -14.13
N GLY A 227 18.42 -11.11 -15.41
CA GLY A 227 18.82 -12.12 -16.41
C GLY A 227 20.33 -12.17 -16.71
N GLY A 228 21.16 -11.43 -15.98
CA GLY A 228 22.62 -11.44 -16.12
C GLY A 228 23.28 -12.48 -15.22
N GLY A 229 23.06 -13.76 -15.51
CA GLY A 229 23.69 -14.87 -14.79
C GLY A 229 23.66 -16.13 -15.65
N MET A 230 24.60 -16.23 -16.58
CA MET A 230 25.16 -17.51 -17.02
C MET A 230 26.06 -18.06 -15.92
#